data_AF-A0A3A5MNF2-F1
#
_entry.id   AF-A0A3A5MNF2-F1
#
_cell.length_a   1.000
_cell.length_b   1.000
_cell.length_c   1.000
_cell.angle_alpha   90.00
_cell.angle_beta   90.00
_cell.angle_gamma   90.00
#
_symmetry.space_group_name_H-M   'P 1'
#
loop_
_entity.id
_entity.type
_entity.pdbx_description
1 polymer ?
#
loop_
_entity_poly.entity_id
_entity_poly.type
_entity_poly.pdbx_seq_one_letter_code
_entity_poly.pdbx_strand_id
1 'polypeptide(L)'
;MARQTFSVDQSIARLRTYNIVAGGLHLVQAIGFTVFLATLSAQVTFPVTADYLGGAPGVPIAPERVVLFDINVGAGVVAFLALSAVFHFLIASPAFFGRYASGLKQQHNYFRWVEYALSSSIMIFLIAQITGITDIAALFSIFGLNATMILFGALQEKYETPGNKRFTPFVFGSMAGSVPWIVIAIYVLAPGSSSSVSPPGFVYGIIISLFLFFNTFALNQWLQYKQIGGWKDYLRGERAYITLSLVAKTALAWQVFSGAIIPAVAG
;
A
#
# COMPACT_ATOMS: atom_id res chain seq x y z
N MET A 1 -4.23 -7.01 37.02
CA MET A 1 -4.45 -8.32 36.38
C MET A 1 -3.11 -8.86 35.90
N ALA A 2 -2.74 -10.08 36.29
CA ALA A 2 -1.52 -10.73 35.80
C ALA A 2 -1.60 -10.92 34.28
N ARG A 3 -0.52 -10.59 33.56
CA ARG A 3 -0.45 -10.75 32.10
C ARG A 3 -0.41 -12.25 31.80
N GLN A 4 -1.44 -12.79 31.12
CA GLN A 4 -1.40 -14.16 30.64
C GLN A 4 -0.20 -14.33 29.68
N THR A 5 0.68 -15.28 30.00
CA THR A 5 1.82 -15.66 29.16
C THR A 5 1.39 -16.82 28.26
N PHE A 6 1.61 -16.68 26.96
CA PHE A 6 1.30 -17.71 25.96
C PHE A 6 2.60 -18.30 25.42
N SER A 7 2.61 -19.59 25.09
CA SER A 7 3.70 -20.16 24.32
C SER A 7 3.76 -19.56 22.91
N VAL A 8 4.88 -19.77 22.22
CA VAL A 8 5.04 -19.34 20.82
C VAL A 8 3.98 -19.99 19.94
N ASP A 9 3.74 -21.30 20.10
CA ASP A 9 2.74 -22.03 19.33
C ASP A 9 1.31 -21.55 19.60
N GLN A 10 0.97 -21.29 20.87
CA GLN A 10 -0.33 -20.70 21.22
C GLN A 10 -0.50 -19.31 20.62
N SER A 11 0.57 -18.49 20.62
CA SER A 11 0.55 -17.15 20.02
C SER A 11 0.37 -17.21 18.50
N ILE A 12 1.03 -18.14 17.83
CA ILE A 12 0.88 -18.39 16.38
C ILE A 12 -0.53 -18.92 16.06
N ALA A 13 -1.08 -19.83 16.86
CA ALA A 13 -2.45 -20.30 16.68
C ALA A 13 -3.47 -19.15 16.75
N ARG A 14 -3.26 -18.20 17.68
CA ARG A 14 -4.09 -16.98 17.77
C ARG A 14 -3.92 -16.05 16.57
N LEU A 15 -2.71 -15.97 15.98
CA LEU A 15 -2.49 -15.24 14.73
C LEU A 15 -3.29 -15.82 13.57
N ARG A 16 -3.57 -17.13 13.55
CA ARG A 16 -4.49 -17.72 12.55
C ARG A 16 -5.87 -17.05 12.61
N THR A 17 -6.47 -17.01 13.81
CA THR A 17 -7.76 -16.36 14.02
C THR A 17 -7.69 -14.88 13.67
N TYR A 18 -6.58 -14.21 14.02
CA TYR A 18 -6.43 -12.80 13.70
C TYR A 18 -6.40 -12.54 12.19
N ASN A 19 -5.70 -13.38 11.42
CA ASN A 19 -5.72 -13.33 9.96
C ASN A 19 -7.11 -13.60 9.38
N ILE A 20 -7.86 -14.56 9.91
CA ILE A 20 -9.25 -14.81 9.46
C ILE A 20 -10.12 -13.58 9.67
N VAL A 21 -10.04 -12.95 10.84
CA VAL A 21 -10.81 -11.74 11.15
C VAL A 21 -10.40 -10.57 10.25
N ALA A 22 -9.09 -10.31 10.10
CA ALA A 22 -8.59 -9.25 9.23
C ALA A 22 -8.99 -9.48 7.76
N GLY A 23 -8.86 -10.72 7.27
CA GLY A 23 -9.29 -11.11 5.93
C GLY A 23 -10.79 -10.93 5.72
N GLY A 24 -11.61 -11.30 6.71
CA GLY A 24 -13.06 -11.06 6.70
C GLY A 24 -13.41 -9.58 6.62
N LEU A 25 -12.74 -8.73 7.40
CA LEU A 25 -12.98 -7.28 7.38
C LEU A 25 -12.55 -6.64 6.05
N HIS A 26 -11.47 -7.11 5.43
CA HIS A 26 -11.10 -6.69 4.08
C HIS A 26 -12.13 -7.15 3.05
N LEU A 27 -12.58 -8.40 3.13
CA LEU A 27 -13.55 -8.98 2.20
C LEU A 27 -14.90 -8.27 2.26
N VAL A 28 -15.42 -8.00 3.46
CA VAL A 28 -16.68 -7.27 3.65
C VAL A 28 -16.61 -5.89 2.99
N GLN A 29 -15.51 -5.17 3.14
CA GLN A 29 -15.31 -3.88 2.47
C GLN A 29 -15.22 -4.04 0.95
N ALA A 30 -14.43 -5.00 0.45
CA ALA A 30 -14.30 -5.25 -0.98
C ALA A 30 -15.67 -5.57 -1.63
N ILE A 31 -16.47 -6.44 -1.00
CA ILE A 31 -17.83 -6.78 -1.46
C ILE A 31 -18.73 -5.55 -1.38
N GLY A 32 -18.73 -4.83 -0.25
CA GLY A 32 -19.57 -3.65 -0.07
C GLY A 32 -19.32 -2.58 -1.13
N PHE A 33 -18.04 -2.26 -1.39
CA PHE A 33 -17.68 -1.33 -2.45
C PHE A 33 -18.04 -1.88 -3.84
N THR A 34 -17.82 -3.16 -4.11
CA THR A 34 -18.20 -3.77 -5.40
C THR A 34 -19.70 -3.66 -5.66
N VAL A 35 -20.52 -4.00 -4.67
CA VAL A 35 -21.98 -3.92 -4.75
C VAL A 35 -22.42 -2.48 -4.99
N PHE A 36 -21.86 -1.52 -4.24
CA PHE A 36 -22.19 -0.11 -4.44
C PHE A 36 -21.80 0.38 -5.84
N LEU A 37 -20.58 0.08 -6.29
CA LEU A 37 -20.10 0.49 -7.61
C LEU A 37 -21.00 -0.07 -8.72
N ALA A 38 -21.53 -1.28 -8.56
CA ALA A 38 -22.48 -1.88 -9.49
C ALA A 38 -23.85 -1.16 -9.55
N THR A 39 -24.20 -0.34 -8.56
CA THR A 39 -25.43 0.48 -8.58
C THR A 39 -25.27 1.82 -9.28
N LEU A 40 -24.03 2.23 -9.60
CA LEU A 40 -23.76 3.52 -10.23
C LEU A 40 -23.99 3.46 -11.74
N SER A 41 -24.64 4.48 -12.29
CA SER A 41 -24.85 4.65 -13.74
C SER A 41 -23.56 5.02 -14.49
N ALA A 42 -22.60 5.64 -13.78
CA ALA A 42 -21.30 6.01 -14.31
C ALA A 42 -20.21 5.68 -13.28
N GLN A 43 -19.02 5.34 -13.78
CA GLN A 43 -17.85 5.03 -12.95
C GLN A 43 -16.85 6.17 -13.01
N VAL A 44 -16.14 6.41 -11.90
CA VAL A 44 -15.03 7.37 -11.87
C VAL A 44 -13.77 6.72 -12.45
N THR A 45 -13.29 7.27 -13.54
CA THR A 45 -12.07 6.82 -14.21
C THR A 45 -11.00 7.91 -14.27
N PHE A 46 -9.74 7.51 -14.20
CA PHE A 46 -8.60 8.38 -14.43
C PHE A 46 -7.80 7.90 -15.64
N PRO A 47 -7.46 8.81 -16.58
CA PRO A 47 -6.73 8.43 -17.78
C PRO A 47 -5.28 8.07 -17.45
N VAL A 48 -4.75 7.11 -18.21
CA VAL A 48 -3.32 6.83 -18.32
C VAL A 48 -2.88 7.31 -19.69
N THR A 49 -1.88 8.19 -19.71
CA THR A 49 -1.42 8.90 -20.91
C THR A 49 0.02 8.55 -21.26
N ALA A 50 0.40 8.76 -22.51
CA ALA A 50 1.79 8.85 -22.93
C ALA A 50 2.00 10.12 -23.74
N ASP A 51 3.17 10.72 -23.58
CA ASP A 51 3.62 11.87 -24.37
C ASP A 51 4.69 11.39 -25.37
N TYR A 52 4.34 11.33 -26.67
CA TYR A 52 5.23 10.93 -27.75
C TYR A 52 5.96 12.12 -28.37
N LEU A 53 7.10 11.89 -29.01
CA LEU A 53 7.88 12.95 -29.67
C LEU A 53 7.06 13.58 -30.81
N GLY A 54 6.79 14.88 -30.72
CA GLY A 54 6.20 15.66 -31.81
C GLY A 54 7.20 16.04 -32.92
N GLY A 55 8.49 15.77 -32.70
CA GLY A 55 9.58 16.09 -33.63
C GLY A 55 10.93 15.59 -33.12
N ALA A 56 12.02 15.95 -33.80
CA ALA A 56 13.37 15.60 -33.36
C ALA A 56 13.68 16.17 -31.95
N PRO A 57 14.39 15.43 -31.08
CA PRO A 57 14.77 15.93 -29.76
C PRO A 57 15.52 17.27 -29.84
N GLY A 58 15.15 18.22 -28.97
CA GLY A 58 15.75 19.56 -28.92
C GLY A 58 15.06 20.61 -29.79
N VAL A 59 14.11 20.22 -30.65
CA VAL A 59 13.23 21.16 -31.36
C VAL A 59 12.07 21.56 -30.43
N PRO A 60 11.66 22.84 -30.34
CA PRO A 60 10.61 23.30 -29.44
C PRO A 60 9.21 22.97 -29.99
N ILE A 61 8.95 21.68 -30.21
CA ILE A 61 7.65 21.14 -30.60
C ILE A 61 7.10 20.39 -29.39
N ALA A 62 5.84 20.68 -29.05
CA ALA A 62 5.17 20.01 -27.94
C ALA A 62 5.03 18.51 -28.23
N PRO A 63 5.20 17.64 -27.21
CA PRO A 63 4.88 16.22 -27.34
C PRO A 63 3.42 15.98 -27.74
N GLU A 64 3.17 14.91 -28.49
CA GLU A 64 1.82 14.41 -28.75
C GLU A 64 1.32 13.64 -27.53
N ARG A 65 0.25 14.13 -26.90
CA ARG A 65 -0.36 13.46 -25.74
C ARG A 65 -1.47 12.52 -26.17
N VAL A 66 -1.32 11.24 -25.85
CA VAL A 66 -2.29 10.18 -26.15
C VAL A 66 -2.83 9.57 -24.87
N VAL A 67 -4.15 9.39 -24.77
CA VAL A 67 -4.77 8.56 -23.74
C VAL A 67 -4.68 7.10 -24.18
N LEU A 68 -4.00 6.27 -23.40
CA LEU A 68 -3.80 4.86 -23.70
C LEU A 68 -4.97 4.01 -23.23
N PHE A 69 -5.42 4.25 -22.00
CA PHE A 69 -6.55 3.59 -21.37
C PHE A 69 -6.95 4.33 -20.10
N ASP A 70 -8.10 3.96 -19.54
CA ASP A 70 -8.64 4.52 -18.31
C ASP A 70 -8.59 3.50 -17.16
N ILE A 71 -8.29 3.98 -15.96
CA ILE A 71 -8.32 3.21 -14.72
C ILE A 71 -9.59 3.56 -13.95
N ASN A 72 -10.44 2.57 -13.68
CA ASN A 72 -11.55 2.73 -12.74
C ASN A 72 -11.00 2.75 -11.30
N VAL A 73 -11.15 3.89 -10.64
CA VAL A 73 -10.61 4.16 -9.30
C VAL A 73 -11.26 3.27 -8.26
N GLY A 74 -12.58 3.09 -8.35
CA GLY A 74 -13.34 2.21 -7.46
C GLY A 74 -12.91 0.75 -7.59
N ALA A 75 -12.69 0.28 -8.81
CA ALA A 75 -12.16 -1.06 -9.05
C ALA A 75 -10.74 -1.22 -8.47
N GLY A 76 -9.90 -0.20 -8.56
CA GLY A 76 -8.58 -0.17 -7.90
C GLY A 76 -8.68 -0.28 -6.38
N VAL A 77 -9.65 0.40 -5.77
CA VAL A 77 -9.93 0.30 -4.32
C VAL A 77 -10.35 -1.12 -3.92
N VAL A 78 -11.28 -1.71 -4.67
CA VAL A 78 -11.71 -3.10 -4.47
C VAL A 78 -10.52 -4.06 -4.62
N ALA A 79 -9.66 -3.85 -5.62
CA ALA A 79 -8.55 -4.75 -5.92
C ALA A 79 -7.57 -4.87 -4.75
N PHE A 80 -7.12 -3.77 -4.14
CA PHE A 80 -6.17 -3.88 -3.01
C PHE A 80 -6.81 -4.47 -1.74
N LEU A 81 -8.11 -4.25 -1.51
CA LEU A 81 -8.84 -4.86 -0.39
C LEU A 81 -9.02 -6.36 -0.59
N ALA A 82 -9.49 -6.76 -1.78
CA ALA A 82 -9.69 -8.16 -2.14
C ALA A 82 -8.36 -8.93 -2.09
N LEU A 83 -7.28 -8.34 -2.57
CA LEU A 83 -5.95 -8.93 -2.52
C LEU A 83 -5.51 -9.21 -1.07
N SER A 84 -5.68 -8.25 -0.15
CA SER A 84 -5.39 -8.49 1.27
C SER A 84 -6.26 -9.59 1.86
N ALA A 85 -7.56 -9.61 1.54
CA ALA A 85 -8.46 -10.67 1.99
C ALA A 85 -7.99 -12.06 1.52
N VAL A 86 -7.63 -12.20 0.23
CA VAL A 86 -7.11 -13.43 -0.35
C VAL A 86 -5.86 -13.91 0.39
N PHE A 87 -4.88 -13.04 0.62
CA PHE A 87 -3.65 -13.44 1.30
C PHE A 87 -3.88 -13.82 2.77
N HIS A 88 -4.75 -13.10 3.49
CA HIS A 88 -5.10 -13.45 4.86
C HIS A 88 -5.77 -14.83 4.94
N PHE A 89 -6.72 -15.13 4.05
CA PHE A 89 -7.35 -16.45 4.00
C PHE A 89 -6.38 -17.54 3.53
N LEU A 90 -5.51 -17.22 2.58
CA LEU A 90 -4.46 -18.11 2.10
C LEU A 90 -3.59 -18.55 3.28
N ILE A 91 -3.01 -17.63 4.05
CA ILE A 91 -2.13 -17.99 5.16
C ILE A 91 -2.87 -18.62 6.35
N ALA A 92 -4.16 -18.35 6.51
CA ALA A 92 -4.98 -19.01 7.53
C ALA A 92 -5.48 -20.41 7.11
N SER A 93 -5.39 -20.76 5.82
CA SER A 93 -5.84 -22.03 5.29
C SER A 93 -4.99 -23.21 5.81
N PRO A 94 -5.56 -24.43 5.94
CA PRO A 94 -4.79 -25.60 6.34
C PRO A 94 -3.56 -25.88 5.45
N ALA A 95 -3.66 -25.55 4.16
CA ALA A 95 -2.59 -25.81 3.19
C ALA A 95 -1.34 -24.93 3.39
N PHE A 96 -1.49 -23.69 3.88
CA PHE A 96 -0.39 -22.73 3.98
C PHE A 96 -0.06 -22.31 5.41
N PHE A 97 -0.96 -22.53 6.38
CA PHE A 97 -0.73 -22.11 7.77
C PHE A 97 0.53 -22.74 8.37
N GLY A 98 0.86 -23.99 8.03
CA GLY A 98 2.11 -24.61 8.47
C GLY A 98 3.36 -23.89 7.97
N ARG A 99 3.37 -23.43 6.71
CA ARG A 99 4.49 -22.64 6.14
C ARG A 99 4.59 -21.26 6.78
N TYR A 100 3.44 -20.60 6.97
CA TYR A 100 3.36 -19.33 7.69
C TYR A 100 3.90 -19.46 9.12
N ALA A 101 3.41 -20.44 9.88
CA ALA A 101 3.85 -20.71 11.25
C ALA A 101 5.36 -20.99 11.36
N SER A 102 5.90 -21.81 10.45
CA SER A 102 7.33 -22.10 10.39
C SER A 102 8.16 -20.84 10.11
N GLY A 103 7.69 -19.99 9.19
CA GLY A 103 8.36 -18.72 8.89
C GLY A 103 8.36 -17.75 10.07
N LEU A 104 7.24 -17.64 10.79
CA LEU A 104 7.16 -16.80 11.99
C LEU A 104 8.14 -17.25 13.09
N LYS A 105 8.35 -18.55 13.26
CA LYS A 105 9.35 -19.09 14.20
C LYS A 105 10.78 -18.75 13.77
N GLN A 106 10.99 -18.56 12.48
CA GLN A 106 12.24 -18.12 11.86
C GLN A 106 12.29 -16.59 11.67
N GLN A 107 11.36 -15.84 12.28
CA GLN A 107 11.30 -14.38 12.23
C GLN A 107 11.15 -13.79 10.83
N HIS A 108 10.40 -14.46 9.95
CA HIS A 108 10.05 -13.92 8.64
C HIS A 108 8.60 -14.20 8.23
N ASN A 109 8.07 -13.36 7.33
CA ASN A 109 6.78 -13.57 6.68
C ASN A 109 6.81 -13.10 5.21
N TYR A 110 7.15 -14.02 4.30
CA TYR A 110 7.21 -13.70 2.87
C TYR A 110 5.84 -13.53 2.22
N PHE A 111 4.76 -14.10 2.77
CA PHE A 111 3.42 -13.86 2.26
C PHE A 111 3.02 -12.38 2.39
N ARG A 112 3.35 -11.76 3.52
CA ARG A 112 3.13 -10.33 3.75
C ARG A 112 3.86 -9.47 2.73
N TRP A 113 5.12 -9.78 2.43
CA TRP A 113 5.89 -9.00 1.46
C TRP A 113 5.37 -9.15 0.02
N VAL A 114 4.92 -10.34 -0.38
CA VAL A 114 4.27 -10.52 -1.69
C VAL A 114 2.95 -9.74 -1.74
N GLU A 115 2.13 -9.83 -0.69
CA GLU A 115 0.87 -9.09 -0.61
C GLU A 115 1.09 -7.58 -0.68
N TYR A 116 1.99 -7.03 0.13
CA TYR A 116 2.27 -5.60 0.16
C TYR A 116 2.90 -5.11 -1.13
N ALA A 117 3.74 -5.91 -1.80
CA ALA A 117 4.41 -5.49 -3.03
C ALA A 117 3.40 -5.24 -4.16
N LEU A 118 2.24 -5.89 -4.09
CA LEU A 118 1.13 -5.69 -5.00
C LEU A 118 0.13 -4.65 -4.45
N SER A 119 -0.40 -4.87 -3.24
CA SER A 119 -1.49 -4.05 -2.71
C SER A 119 -1.07 -2.61 -2.42
N SER A 120 0.07 -2.40 -1.76
CA SER A 120 0.56 -1.03 -1.50
C SER A 120 0.99 -0.31 -2.77
N SER A 121 1.41 -1.05 -3.80
CA SER A 121 1.77 -0.49 -5.10
C SER A 121 0.54 -0.05 -5.90
N ILE A 122 -0.55 -0.81 -5.83
CA ILE A 122 -1.87 -0.36 -6.33
C ILE A 122 -2.32 0.89 -5.57
N MET A 123 -2.19 0.90 -4.23
CA MET A 123 -2.59 2.06 -3.42
C MET A 123 -1.84 3.33 -3.82
N ILE A 124 -0.50 3.29 -3.92
CA ILE A 124 0.29 4.49 -4.26
C ILE A 124 0.11 4.91 -5.72
N PHE A 125 -0.17 3.97 -6.63
CA PHE A 125 -0.57 4.27 -8.01
C PHE A 125 -1.85 5.10 -8.04
N LEU A 126 -2.88 4.69 -7.29
CA LEU A 126 -4.14 5.44 -7.21
C LEU A 126 -3.96 6.81 -6.56
N ILE A 127 -3.14 6.89 -5.49
CA ILE A 127 -2.82 8.17 -4.84
C ILE A 127 -2.15 9.12 -5.83
N ALA A 128 -1.21 8.64 -6.64
CA ALA A 128 -0.54 9.43 -7.67
C ALA A 128 -1.54 9.95 -8.72
N GLN A 129 -2.49 9.12 -9.17
CA GLN A 129 -3.51 9.57 -10.11
C GLN A 129 -4.44 10.64 -9.51
N ILE A 130 -4.77 10.54 -8.22
CA ILE A 130 -5.59 11.55 -7.53
C ILE A 130 -4.88 12.92 -7.48
N THR A 131 -3.55 12.95 -7.56
CA THR A 131 -2.77 14.21 -7.68
C THR A 131 -2.60 14.68 -9.12
N GLY A 132 -3.24 14.05 -10.09
CA GLY A 132 -3.17 14.41 -11.50
C GLY A 132 -2.02 13.77 -12.28
N ILE A 133 -1.29 12.81 -11.70
CA ILE A 133 -0.25 12.06 -12.42
C ILE A 133 -0.93 11.04 -13.33
N THR A 134 -0.82 11.21 -14.64
CA THR A 134 -1.41 10.30 -15.63
C THR A 134 -0.40 9.61 -16.53
N ASP A 135 0.85 10.09 -16.58
CA ASP A 135 1.88 9.52 -17.45
C ASP A 135 2.18 8.06 -17.09
N ILE A 136 2.14 7.18 -18.10
CA ILE A 136 2.31 5.74 -17.91
C ILE A 136 3.69 5.40 -17.36
N ALA A 137 4.76 6.07 -17.82
CA ALA A 137 6.11 5.78 -17.35
C ALA A 137 6.27 6.18 -15.87
N ALA A 138 5.73 7.34 -15.47
CA ALA A 138 5.70 7.79 -14.09
C ALA A 138 4.91 6.82 -13.20
N LEU A 139 3.70 6.43 -13.61
CA LEU A 139 2.83 5.54 -12.85
C LEU A 139 3.45 4.13 -12.67
N PHE A 140 4.02 3.55 -13.72
CA PHE A 140 4.72 2.26 -13.63
C PHE A 140 6.00 2.36 -12.78
N SER A 141 6.73 3.47 -12.87
CA SER A 141 7.92 3.69 -12.04
C SER A 141 7.57 3.82 -10.56
N ILE A 142 6.48 4.54 -10.23
CA ILE A 142 5.93 4.64 -8.87
C ILE A 142 5.55 3.26 -8.34
N PHE A 143 4.83 2.47 -9.13
CA PHE A 143 4.45 1.10 -8.78
C PHE A 143 5.70 0.23 -8.52
N GLY A 144 6.66 0.24 -9.46
CA GLY A 144 7.87 -0.57 -9.38
C GLY A 144 8.79 -0.20 -8.21
N LEU A 145 8.98 1.09 -7.94
CA LEU A 145 9.76 1.56 -6.79
C LEU A 145 9.09 1.23 -5.46
N ASN A 146 7.76 1.34 -5.38
CA ASN A 146 7.04 0.93 -4.20
C ASN A 146 7.13 -0.59 -3.97
N ALA A 147 6.96 -1.41 -5.00
CA ALA A 147 7.19 -2.84 -4.90
C ALA A 147 8.64 -3.15 -4.45
N THR A 148 9.61 -2.41 -4.97
CA THR A 148 11.04 -2.52 -4.60
C THR A 148 11.27 -2.20 -3.12
N MET A 149 10.65 -1.13 -2.58
CA MET A 149 10.67 -0.83 -1.15
C MET A 149 10.23 -2.04 -0.31
N ILE A 150 9.13 -2.68 -0.71
CA ILE A 150 8.59 -3.85 -0.01
C ILE A 150 9.55 -5.05 -0.10
N LEU A 151 10.12 -5.30 -1.29
CA LEU A 151 11.08 -6.39 -1.48
C LEU A 151 12.35 -6.19 -0.65
N PHE A 152 12.80 -4.95 -0.44
CA PHE A 152 13.88 -4.67 0.51
C PHE A 152 13.54 -5.02 1.95
N GLY A 153 12.27 -4.88 2.38
CA GLY A 153 11.80 -5.42 3.66
C GLY A 153 11.90 -6.95 3.71
N ALA A 154 11.54 -7.64 2.63
CA ALA A 154 11.73 -9.09 2.53
C ALA A 154 13.21 -9.50 2.59
N LEU A 155 14.11 -8.71 1.97
CA LEU A 155 15.56 -8.94 2.03
C LEU A 155 16.11 -8.68 3.44
N GLN A 156 15.58 -7.69 4.16
CA GLN A 156 15.91 -7.46 5.57
C GLN A 156 15.58 -8.71 6.39
N GLU A 157 14.40 -9.31 6.19
CA GLU A 157 13.99 -10.58 6.84
C GLU A 157 14.77 -11.80 6.39
N LYS A 158 15.22 -11.83 5.13
CA LYS A 158 15.93 -12.99 4.59
C LYS A 158 17.39 -13.04 5.00
N TYR A 159 18.08 -11.90 5.03
CA TYR A 159 19.54 -11.85 5.19
C TYR A 159 19.99 -11.34 6.54
N GLU A 160 19.11 -10.68 7.29
CA GLU A 160 19.46 -10.07 8.58
C GLU A 160 18.62 -10.62 9.73
N THR A 161 19.25 -10.68 10.90
CA THR A 161 18.62 -11.17 12.14
C THR A 161 18.32 -9.99 13.06
N PRO A 162 17.12 -9.90 13.66
CA PRO A 162 16.81 -8.87 14.63
C PRO A 162 17.89 -8.74 15.72
N GLY A 163 18.38 -7.52 15.96
CA GLY A 163 19.44 -7.23 16.92
C GLY A 163 20.88 -7.28 16.37
N ASN A 164 21.10 -7.76 15.14
CA ASN A 164 22.45 -7.86 14.55
C ASN A 164 23.03 -6.51 14.06
N LYS A 165 22.28 -5.41 14.22
CA LYS A 165 22.63 -4.03 13.85
C LYS A 165 22.84 -3.77 12.35
N ARG A 166 22.48 -4.70 11.46
CA ARG A 166 22.59 -4.54 10.00
C ARG A 166 21.24 -4.10 9.42
N PHE A 167 21.26 -2.97 8.71
CA PHE A 167 20.06 -2.29 8.22
C PHE A 167 20.16 -1.90 6.73
N THR A 168 21.16 -2.39 6.00
CA THR A 168 21.38 -1.99 4.61
C THR A 168 20.13 -2.22 3.74
N PRO A 169 19.45 -3.39 3.79
CA PRO A 169 18.19 -3.56 3.06
C PRO A 169 17.12 -2.57 3.52
N PHE A 170 16.93 -2.35 4.82
CA PHE A 170 15.98 -1.36 5.34
C PHE A 170 16.24 0.07 4.83
N VAL A 171 17.51 0.49 4.76
CA VAL A 171 17.90 1.82 4.24
C VAL A 171 17.57 1.92 2.75
N PHE A 172 17.92 0.90 1.95
CA PHE A 172 17.58 0.88 0.52
C PHE A 172 16.07 0.85 0.29
N GLY A 173 15.33 0.11 1.10
CA GLY A 173 13.86 0.14 1.09
C GLY A 173 13.32 1.53 1.39
N SER A 174 13.88 2.22 2.38
CA SER A 174 13.47 3.59 2.74
C SER A 174 13.78 4.60 1.62
N MET A 175 14.93 4.44 0.94
CA MET A 175 15.29 5.26 -0.23
C MET A 175 14.34 5.03 -1.41
N ALA A 176 14.03 3.77 -1.75
CA ALA A 176 13.08 3.45 -2.81
C ALA A 176 11.67 3.95 -2.45
N GLY A 177 11.27 3.78 -1.18
CA GLY A 177 9.96 4.14 -0.67
C GLY A 177 9.70 5.64 -0.58
N SER A 178 10.72 6.47 -0.42
CA SER A 178 10.56 7.93 -0.36
C SER A 178 10.31 8.57 -1.72
N VAL A 179 10.80 7.96 -2.81
CA VAL A 179 10.71 8.53 -4.16
C VAL A 179 9.27 8.78 -4.61
N PRO A 180 8.32 7.81 -4.53
CA PRO A 180 6.93 8.07 -4.87
C PRO A 180 6.31 9.26 -4.12
N TRP A 181 6.63 9.42 -2.84
CA TRP A 181 6.13 10.53 -2.02
C TRP A 181 6.73 11.88 -2.43
N ILE A 182 8.00 11.91 -2.84
CA ILE A 182 8.63 13.12 -3.40
C ILE A 182 7.94 13.50 -4.71
N VAL A 183 7.68 12.53 -5.59
CA VAL A 183 6.98 12.77 -6.86
C VAL A 183 5.57 13.32 -6.61
N ILE A 184 4.82 12.69 -5.70
CA ILE A 184 3.49 13.17 -5.28
C ILE A 184 3.58 14.59 -4.71
N ALA A 185 4.56 14.88 -3.85
CA ALA A 185 4.73 16.22 -3.27
C ALA A 185 4.99 17.30 -4.33
N ILE A 186 5.76 17.00 -5.39
CA ILE A 186 5.97 17.93 -6.50
C ILE A 186 4.63 18.28 -7.18
N TYR A 187 3.77 17.29 -7.41
CA TYR A 187 2.46 17.53 -8.05
C TYR A 187 1.50 18.32 -7.15
N VAL A 188 1.56 18.11 -5.84
CA VAL A 188 0.74 18.84 -4.87
C VAL A 188 1.20 20.29 -4.67
N LEU A 189 2.52 20.51 -4.65
CA LEU A 189 3.12 21.84 -4.52
C LEU A 189 3.10 22.63 -5.83
N ALA A 190 3.01 21.94 -6.96
CA ALA A 190 2.89 22.47 -8.30
C ALA A 190 3.90 23.61 -8.63
N PRO A 191 5.22 23.42 -8.39
CA PRO A 191 6.20 24.47 -8.61
C PRO A 191 6.20 24.93 -10.08
N GLY A 192 6.11 26.25 -10.29
CA GLY A 192 6.07 26.85 -11.63
C GLY A 192 4.69 26.82 -12.30
N SER A 193 3.64 26.31 -11.64
CA SER A 193 2.27 26.38 -12.15
C SER A 193 1.75 27.81 -12.14
N SER A 194 1.13 28.23 -13.25
CA SER A 194 0.36 29.48 -13.34
C SER A 194 -1.12 29.32 -12.98
N SER A 195 -1.57 28.08 -12.70
CA SER A 195 -2.93 27.77 -12.29
C SER A 195 -3.18 28.13 -10.83
N SER A 196 -4.33 28.75 -10.53
CA SER A 196 -4.81 28.96 -9.17
C SER A 196 -5.54 27.74 -8.57
N VAL A 197 -5.66 26.66 -9.34
CA VAL A 197 -6.34 25.43 -8.92
C VAL A 197 -5.43 24.63 -7.98
N SER A 198 -5.87 24.45 -6.73
CA SER A 198 -5.24 23.56 -5.76
C SER A 198 -5.98 22.22 -5.67
N PRO A 199 -5.30 21.13 -5.28
CA PRO A 199 -5.98 19.88 -4.94
C PRO A 199 -7.13 20.09 -3.94
N PRO A 200 -8.26 19.35 -4.06
CA PRO A 200 -9.32 19.39 -3.05
C PRO A 200 -8.84 18.96 -1.66
N GLY A 201 -9.51 19.41 -0.60
CA GLY A 201 -9.13 19.12 0.79
C GLY A 201 -8.97 17.62 1.11
N PHE A 202 -9.81 16.76 0.52
CA PHE A 202 -9.72 15.30 0.72
C PHE A 202 -8.42 14.70 0.16
N VAL A 203 -7.86 15.31 -0.91
CA VAL A 203 -6.59 14.87 -1.50
C VAL A 203 -5.45 15.09 -0.52
N TYR A 204 -5.39 16.26 0.13
CA TYR A 204 -4.44 16.51 1.21
C TYR A 204 -4.63 15.53 2.38
N GLY A 205 -5.88 15.25 2.75
CA GLY A 205 -6.22 14.25 3.77
C GLY A 205 -5.67 12.86 3.46
N ILE A 206 -5.88 12.37 2.23
CA ILE A 206 -5.32 11.10 1.75
C ILE A 206 -3.80 11.12 1.84
N ILE A 207 -3.15 12.13 1.28
CA ILE A 207 -1.68 12.18 1.19
C ILE A 207 -1.04 12.19 2.57
N ILE A 208 -1.50 13.07 3.46
CA ILE A 208 -0.94 13.18 4.82
C ILE A 208 -1.20 11.90 5.61
N SER A 209 -2.44 11.39 5.61
CA SER A 209 -2.78 10.20 6.39
C SER A 209 -2.03 8.97 5.90
N LEU A 210 -1.96 8.73 4.58
CA LEU A 210 -1.27 7.57 4.03
C LEU A 210 0.25 7.70 4.12
N PHE A 211 0.82 8.90 4.00
CA PHE A 211 2.24 9.11 4.28
C PHE A 211 2.58 8.70 5.71
N LEU A 212 1.77 9.13 6.69
CA LEU A 212 1.94 8.73 8.09
C LEU A 212 1.80 7.21 8.25
N PHE A 213 0.79 6.59 7.64
CA PHE A 213 0.64 5.13 7.68
C PHE A 213 1.86 4.42 7.10
N PHE A 214 2.35 4.78 5.92
CA PHE A 214 3.56 4.16 5.32
C PHE A 214 4.78 4.24 6.25
N ASN A 215 4.97 5.38 6.92
CA ASN A 215 6.03 5.54 7.91
C ASN A 215 5.84 4.61 9.13
N THR A 216 4.61 4.32 9.55
CA THR A 216 4.38 3.34 10.64
C THR A 216 4.75 1.90 10.25
N PHE A 217 4.64 1.51 8.97
CA PHE A 217 5.13 0.20 8.50
C PHE A 217 6.66 0.12 8.58
N ALA A 218 7.35 1.18 8.17
CA ALA A 218 8.80 1.29 8.27
C ALA A 218 9.25 1.29 9.74
N LEU A 219 8.57 2.08 10.60
CA LEU A 219 8.82 2.12 12.03
C LEU A 219 8.64 0.75 12.68
N ASN A 220 7.61 -0.02 12.27
CA ASN A 220 7.40 -1.37 12.79
C ASN A 220 8.61 -2.29 12.51
N GLN A 221 9.11 -2.30 11.26
CA GLN A 221 10.31 -3.08 10.90
C GLN A 221 11.53 -2.60 11.69
N TRP A 222 11.71 -1.28 11.77
CA TRP A 222 12.82 -0.67 12.49
C TRP A 222 12.82 -1.05 13.97
N LEU A 223 11.67 -1.00 14.64
CA LEU A 223 11.51 -1.42 16.03
C LEU A 223 11.77 -2.92 16.21
N GLN A 224 11.30 -3.78 15.27
CA GLN A 224 11.61 -5.22 15.27
C GLN A 224 13.13 -5.44 15.19
N TYR A 225 13.82 -4.83 14.23
CA TYR A 225 15.24 -5.07 14.02
C TYR A 225 16.14 -4.40 15.06
N LYS A 226 15.70 -3.28 15.64
CA LYS A 226 16.37 -2.66 16.80
C LYS A 226 16.02 -3.34 18.12
N GLN A 227 15.07 -4.28 18.14
CA GLN A 227 14.67 -5.02 19.34
C GLN A 227 14.24 -4.09 20.50
N ILE A 228 13.48 -3.03 20.17
CA ILE A 228 13.07 -1.99 21.13
C ILE A 228 11.74 -2.37 21.80
N GLY A 229 11.71 -2.31 23.14
CA GLY A 229 10.50 -2.51 23.93
C GLY A 229 9.83 -3.85 23.66
N GLY A 230 8.53 -3.82 23.33
CA GLY A 230 7.76 -5.03 23.04
C GLY A 230 8.11 -5.69 21.69
N TRP A 231 8.82 -5.02 20.79
CA TRP A 231 9.20 -5.53 19.47
C TRP A 231 10.38 -6.51 19.51
N LYS A 232 10.88 -6.81 20.71
CA LYS A 232 11.73 -7.98 20.94
C LYS A 232 11.03 -9.29 20.55
N ASP A 233 9.71 -9.34 20.75
CA ASP A 233 8.87 -10.43 20.24
C ASP A 233 8.48 -10.17 18.77
N TYR A 234 8.99 -10.98 17.86
CA TYR A 234 8.67 -10.89 16.43
C TYR A 234 7.15 -10.98 16.17
N LEU A 235 6.43 -11.79 16.94
CA LEU A 235 4.97 -11.95 16.79
C LEU A 235 4.20 -10.69 17.15
N ARG A 236 4.78 -9.77 17.95
CA ARG A 236 4.20 -8.44 18.16
C ARG A 236 4.25 -7.61 16.88
N GLY A 237 5.39 -7.61 16.18
CA GLY A 237 5.53 -6.88 14.93
C GLY A 237 4.65 -7.45 13.82
N GLU A 238 4.49 -8.78 13.77
CA GLU A 238 3.52 -9.42 12.86
C GLU A 238 2.08 -8.98 13.15
N ARG A 239 1.66 -8.95 14.42
CA ARG A 239 0.33 -8.41 14.80
C ARG A 239 0.17 -6.96 14.37
N ALA A 240 1.19 -6.13 14.58
CA ALA A 240 1.16 -4.74 14.18
C ALA A 240 1.02 -4.59 12.66
N TYR A 241 1.71 -5.39 11.85
CA TYR A 241 1.55 -5.37 10.40
C TYR A 241 0.12 -5.70 9.96
N ILE A 242 -0.50 -6.73 10.55
CA ILE A 242 -1.89 -7.09 10.25
C ILE A 242 -2.83 -5.90 10.58
N THR A 243 -2.66 -5.29 11.76
CA THR A 243 -3.46 -4.11 12.16
C THR A 243 -3.24 -2.93 11.21
N LEU A 244 -1.99 -2.58 10.94
CA LEU A 244 -1.64 -1.44 10.10
C LEU A 244 -2.16 -1.63 8.67
N SER A 245 -2.08 -2.85 8.13
CA SER A 245 -2.65 -3.19 6.82
C SER A 245 -4.14 -2.93 6.78
N LEU A 246 -4.87 -3.44 7.76
CA LEU A 246 -6.32 -3.25 7.84
C LEU A 246 -6.68 -1.77 7.95
N VAL A 247 -6.05 -1.04 8.87
CA VAL A 247 -6.36 0.36 9.14
C VAL A 247 -6.01 1.25 7.95
N ALA A 248 -4.80 1.13 7.39
CA ALA A 248 -4.35 1.98 6.28
C ALA A 248 -5.18 1.75 5.00
N LYS A 249 -5.48 0.50 4.66
CA LYS A 249 -6.31 0.17 3.49
C LYS A 249 -7.75 0.62 3.66
N THR A 250 -8.32 0.41 4.85
CA THR A 250 -9.67 0.92 5.19
C THR A 250 -9.69 2.45 5.07
N ALA A 251 -8.73 3.14 5.68
CA ALA A 251 -8.64 4.59 5.64
C ALA A 251 -8.54 5.12 4.20
N LEU A 252 -7.70 4.53 3.34
CA LEU A 252 -7.62 4.94 1.94
C LEU A 252 -8.92 4.66 1.20
N ALA A 253 -9.47 3.46 1.33
CA ALA A 253 -10.68 3.05 0.61
C ALA A 253 -11.84 4.02 0.88
N TRP A 254 -12.12 4.32 2.14
CA TRP A 254 -13.20 5.22 2.53
C TRP A 254 -12.92 6.69 2.17
N GLN A 255 -11.66 7.16 2.25
CA GLN A 255 -11.32 8.52 1.82
C GLN A 255 -11.46 8.70 0.30
N VAL A 256 -11.02 7.72 -0.51
CA VAL A 256 -11.20 7.76 -1.97
C VAL A 256 -12.68 7.66 -2.32
N PHE A 257 -13.41 6.77 -1.66
CA PHE A 257 -14.84 6.59 -1.94
C PHE A 257 -15.65 7.85 -1.60
N SER A 258 -15.44 8.43 -0.42
CA SER A 258 -16.14 9.66 -0.01
C SER A 258 -15.70 10.91 -0.75
N GLY A 259 -14.41 11.03 -1.08
CA GLY A 259 -13.83 12.23 -1.69
C GLY A 259 -13.87 12.27 -3.21
N ALA A 260 -13.71 11.12 -3.87
CA ALA A 260 -13.62 11.05 -5.33
C ALA A 260 -14.85 10.38 -5.98
N ILE A 261 -15.42 9.34 -5.35
CA ILE A 261 -16.49 8.54 -5.99
C ILE A 261 -17.87 9.17 -5.77
N ILE A 262 -18.26 9.42 -4.52
CA ILE A 262 -19.59 9.98 -4.21
C ILE A 262 -19.83 11.35 -4.89
N PRO A 263 -18.92 12.33 -4.81
CA PRO A 263 -19.19 13.65 -5.39
C PRO A 263 -19.30 13.63 -6.92
N ALA A 264 -18.60 12.73 -7.58
CA ALA A 264 -18.57 12.63 -9.04
C ALA A 264 -19.82 11.96 -9.65
N VAL A 265 -20.64 11.28 -8.84
CA VAL A 265 -21.87 10.60 -9.29
C VAL A 265 -23.14 11.16 -8.66
N ALA A 266 -23.01 11.98 -7.61
CA ALA A 266 -24.13 12.68 -6.97
C ALA A 266 -24.34 14.11 -7.52
N GLY A 267 -23.38 14.64 -8.27
CA GLY A 267 -23.48 15.88 -9.05
C GLY A 267 -23.78 15.61 -10.50
#